data_AF-L5ND22-F1
#
_entry.id   AF-L5ND22-F1
#
_cell.length_a   1.000
_cell.length_b   1.000
_cell.length_c   1.000
_cell.angle_alpha   90.00
_cell.angle_beta   90.00
_cell.angle_gamma   90.00
#
_symmetry.space_group_name_H-M   'P 1'
#
loop_
_entity.id
_entity.type
_entity.pdbx_description
1 polymer ?
#
loop_
_entity_poly.entity_id
_entity_poly.type
_entity_poly.pdbx_seq_one_letter_code
_entity_poly.pdbx_strand_id
1 'polypeptide(L)'
;MAKKSKQYDYDLAEVKRLIGETDKNYREIAQETGCPYASVVYHGRKIRGRVNRIRQEEMNAELNQAPVFTIKEEPKENTNLLSGGTALSISRNDIHIQDAEQEAAKMIKAARALGLTKINITIDR
;
A
#
# COMPACT_ATOMS: atom_id res chain seq x y z
N MET A 1 -13.50 -3.56 41.09
CA MET A 1 -12.66 -2.36 41.23
C MET A 1 -12.19 -1.91 39.86
N ALA A 2 -12.69 -0.78 39.34
CA ALA A 2 -12.24 -0.24 38.07
C ALA A 2 -10.80 0.28 38.23
N LYS A 3 -9.85 -0.29 37.48
CA LYS A 3 -8.45 0.17 37.49
C LYS A 3 -8.44 1.61 36.96
N LYS A 4 -8.08 2.58 37.82
CA LYS A 4 -7.85 3.97 37.41
C LYS A 4 -6.92 3.97 36.19
N SER A 5 -7.34 4.64 35.11
CA SER A 5 -6.48 4.85 33.95
C SER A 5 -5.25 5.63 34.40
N LYS A 6 -4.05 5.12 34.09
CA LYS A 6 -2.82 5.88 34.29
C LYS A 6 -2.87 7.06 33.33
N GLN A 7 -3.05 8.26 33.86
CA GLN A 7 -2.93 9.49 33.11
C GLN A 7 -1.44 9.80 33.01
N TYR A 8 -0.93 9.83 31.79
CA TYR A 8 0.46 10.20 31.51
C TYR A 8 0.46 11.65 31.07
N ASP A 9 1.29 12.46 31.71
CA ASP A 9 1.53 13.83 31.31
C ASP A 9 2.73 13.83 30.37
N TYR A 10 2.47 14.00 29.08
CA TYR A 10 3.50 14.07 28.04
C TYR A 10 3.11 15.15 27.04
N ASP A 11 4.13 15.82 26.49
CA ASP A 11 3.89 16.82 25.47
C ASP A 11 3.55 16.15 24.13
N LEU A 12 2.26 16.20 23.79
CA LEU A 12 1.75 15.65 22.54
C LEU A 12 2.29 16.41 21.32
N ALA A 13 2.59 17.71 21.45
CA ALA A 13 3.12 18.50 20.34
C ALA A 13 4.53 18.01 19.99
N GLU A 14 5.38 17.81 21.00
CA GLU A 14 6.74 17.33 20.81
C GLU A 14 6.79 15.90 20.25
N VAL A 15 5.91 15.01 20.71
CA VAL A 15 5.75 13.66 20.13
C VAL A 15 5.43 13.73 18.63
N LYS A 16 4.49 14.59 18.23
CA LYS A 16 4.12 14.73 16.82
C LYS A 16 5.24 15.33 15.98
N ARG A 17 5.97 16.31 16.53
CA ARG A 17 7.14 16.93 15.89
C ARG A 17 8.22 15.89 15.62
N LEU A 18 8.62 15.13 16.63
CA LEU A 18 9.62 14.06 16.50
C LEU A 18 9.19 12.99 15.49
N ILE A 19 7.92 12.60 15.48
CA ILE A 19 7.40 11.60 14.52
C ILE A 19 7.47 12.11 13.06
N GLY A 20 7.17 13.40 12.84
CA GLY A 20 7.04 13.99 11.51
C GLY A 20 8.35 14.51 10.92
N GLU A 21 9.23 15.05 11.76
CA GLU A 21 10.48 15.70 11.33
C GLU A 21 11.69 14.79 11.43
N THR A 22 11.63 13.71 12.24
CA THR A 22 12.76 12.81 12.44
C THR A 22 12.44 11.37 12.04
N ASP A 23 13.49 10.64 11.66
CA ASP A 23 13.41 9.19 11.36
C ASP A 23 13.57 8.30 12.59
N LYS A 24 13.51 8.89 13.79
CA LYS A 24 13.60 8.15 15.07
C LYS A 24 12.57 7.03 15.13
N ASN A 25 12.94 5.94 15.77
CA ASN A 25 12.06 4.81 16.02
C ASN A 25 11.04 5.18 17.11
N TYR A 26 9.82 4.63 17.06
CA TYR A 26 8.78 4.86 18.05
C TYR A 26 9.22 4.53 19.49
N ARG A 27 10.17 3.60 19.64
CA ARG A 27 10.77 3.30 20.96
C ARG A 27 11.63 4.45 21.49
N GLU A 28 12.43 5.07 20.62
CA GLU A 28 13.31 6.19 20.97
C GLU A 28 12.47 7.42 21.32
N ILE A 29 11.45 7.71 20.51
CA ILE A 29 10.51 8.82 20.75
C ILE A 29 9.77 8.64 22.09
N ALA A 30 9.36 7.41 22.43
CA ALA A 30 8.70 7.12 23.71
C ALA A 30 9.63 7.34 24.91
N GLN A 31 10.93 7.00 24.78
CA GLN A 31 11.91 7.24 25.83
C GLN A 31 12.21 8.73 26.00
N GLU A 32 12.32 9.48 24.91
CA GLU A 32 12.65 10.91 24.92
C GLU A 32 11.51 11.79 25.43
N THR A 33 10.26 11.43 25.11
CA THR A 33 9.08 12.22 25.46
C THR A 33 8.36 11.76 26.73
N GLY A 34 8.74 10.59 27.28
CA GLY A 34 8.01 9.93 28.37
C GLY A 34 6.60 9.46 27.97
N CYS A 35 6.24 9.59 26.69
CA CYS A 35 4.95 9.18 26.15
C CYS A 35 4.86 7.64 26.12
N PRO A 36 3.72 7.04 26.51
CA PRO A 36 3.52 5.60 26.35
C PRO A 36 3.71 5.17 24.90
N TYR A 37 4.47 4.09 24.68
CA TYR A 37 4.75 3.56 23.35
C TYR A 37 3.49 3.38 22.48
N ALA A 38 2.40 2.91 23.08
CA ALA A 38 1.11 2.74 22.38
C ALA A 38 0.57 4.07 21.81
N SER A 39 0.68 5.16 22.58
CA SER A 39 0.28 6.50 22.13
C SER A 39 1.18 6.99 20.99
N VAL A 40 2.51 6.82 21.12
CA VAL A 40 3.48 7.17 20.07
C VAL A 40 3.18 6.41 18.78
N VAL A 41 2.93 5.10 18.85
CA VAL A 41 2.57 4.27 17.68
C VAL A 41 1.26 4.75 17.05
N TYR A 42 0.25 5.08 17.86
CA TYR A 42 -1.03 5.59 17.36
C TYR A 42 -0.85 6.88 16.56
N HIS A 43 -0.08 7.83 17.08
CA HIS A 43 0.23 9.08 16.38
C HIS A 43 1.15 8.85 15.18
N GLY A 44 2.12 7.94 15.30
CA GLY A 44 3.05 7.52 14.25
C GLY A 44 2.35 7.05 13.00
N ARG A 45 1.37 6.13 13.16
CA ARG A 45 0.54 5.63 12.05
C ARG A 45 -0.26 6.72 11.37
N LYS A 46 -0.78 7.70 12.12
CA LYS A 46 -1.55 8.82 11.55
C LYS A 46 -0.69 9.82 10.77
N ILE A 47 0.54 10.06 11.22
CA ILE A 47 1.45 11.04 10.61
C ILE A 47 2.19 10.39 9.44
N ARG A 48 3.01 9.36 9.69
CA ARG A 48 3.80 8.68 8.65
C ARG A 48 2.93 7.91 7.65
N GLY A 49 1.80 7.36 8.10
CA GLY A 49 0.85 6.67 7.21
C GLY A 49 0.09 7.60 6.27
N ARG A 50 -0.16 8.86 6.67
CA ARG A 50 -0.76 9.87 5.80
C ARG A 50 0.25 10.39 4.77
N VAL A 51 1.50 10.62 5.19
CA VAL A 51 2.57 11.04 4.28
C VAL A 51 2.83 9.98 3.21
N ASN A 52 2.87 8.69 3.58
CA ASN A 52 3.00 7.62 2.60
C ASN A 52 1.82 7.52 1.63
N ARG A 53 0.59 7.82 2.08
CA ARG A 53 -0.58 7.85 1.19
C ARG A 53 -0.52 9.01 0.19
N ILE A 54 -0.17 10.21 0.64
CA ILE A 54 -0.01 11.38 -0.25
C ILE A 54 1.12 11.13 -1.25
N ARG A 55 2.28 10.65 -0.79
CA ARG A 55 3.42 10.32 -1.68
C ARG A 55 3.08 9.22 -2.68
N GLN A 56 2.24 8.26 -2.29
CA GLN A 56 1.76 7.21 -3.19
C GLN A 56 0.71 7.71 -4.18
N GLU A 57 -0.14 8.66 -3.79
CA GLU A 57 -1.08 9.37 -4.67
C GLU A 57 -0.33 10.28 -5.67
N GLU A 58 0.74 10.96 -5.25
CA GLU A 58 1.62 11.77 -6.12
C GLU A 58 2.40 10.91 -7.13
N MET A 59 3.00 9.79 -6.71
CA MET A 59 3.64 8.86 -7.64
C MET A 59 2.66 8.26 -8.67
N ASN A 60 1.41 8.01 -8.26
CA ASN A 60 0.36 7.57 -9.18
C ASN A 60 -0.12 8.69 -10.13
N ALA A 61 0.00 9.96 -9.73
CA ALA A 61 -0.32 11.10 -10.60
C ALA A 61 0.79 11.35 -11.64
N GLU A 62 2.07 11.16 -11.29
CA GLU A 62 3.19 11.31 -12.23
C GLU A 62 3.26 10.17 -13.27
N LEU A 63 2.84 8.95 -12.92
CA LEU A 63 2.73 7.83 -13.88
C LEU A 63 1.64 8.03 -14.95
N ASN A 64 0.77 9.03 -14.81
CA ASN A 64 -0.26 9.38 -15.80
C ASN A 64 0.13 10.56 -16.73
N GLN A 65 1.37 11.05 -16.68
CA GLN A 65 1.90 12.08 -17.60
C GLN A 65 2.88 11.52 -18.65
N ALA A 66 2.67 10.28 -19.10
CA ALA A 66 3.29 9.83 -20.35
C ALA A 66 2.57 10.51 -21.54
N PRO A 67 3.29 11.03 -22.56
CA PRO A 67 2.68 11.64 -23.72
C PRO A 67 1.85 10.60 -24.47
N VAL A 68 0.56 10.90 -24.57
CA VAL A 68 -0.44 10.13 -25.29
C VAL A 68 -0.05 10.07 -26.76
N PHE A 69 0.42 8.90 -27.23
CA PHE A 69 0.31 8.56 -28.64
C PHE A 69 -1.17 8.31 -28.95
N THR A 70 -1.71 9.12 -29.86
CA THR A 70 -3.07 9.07 -30.36
C THR A 70 -3.40 7.68 -30.91
N ILE A 71 -4.35 6.98 -30.29
CA ILE A 71 -5.23 6.04 -30.97
C ILE A 71 -6.66 6.34 -30.52
N LYS A 72 -7.53 6.52 -31.52
CA LYS A 72 -8.92 6.98 -31.47
C LYS A 72 -9.88 6.04 -30.72
N GLU A 73 -10.92 6.69 -30.17
CA GLU A 73 -12.33 6.29 -30.04
C GLU A 73 -12.77 5.26 -28.97
N GLU A 74 -13.37 5.83 -27.90
CA GLU A 74 -14.60 5.52 -27.11
C GLU A 74 -15.40 4.19 -27.29
N PRO A 75 -16.33 3.80 -26.36
CA PRO A 75 -16.84 4.50 -25.17
C PRO A 75 -16.89 3.67 -23.86
N LYS A 76 -17.25 4.39 -22.78
CA LYS A 76 -17.63 3.93 -21.43
C LYS A 76 -18.61 2.75 -21.44
N GLU A 77 -18.49 1.86 -20.44
CA GLU A 77 -19.66 1.43 -19.66
C GLU A 77 -19.28 0.89 -18.29
N ASN A 78 -19.88 1.49 -17.26
CA ASN A 78 -19.91 0.99 -15.90
C ASN A 78 -20.92 -0.17 -15.83
N THR A 79 -20.68 -1.05 -14.85
CA THR A 79 -21.67 -1.94 -14.20
C THR A 79 -22.38 -2.97 -15.07
N ASN A 80 -22.07 -4.27 -14.88
CA ASN A 80 -23.03 -5.15 -14.23
C ASN A 80 -22.46 -6.51 -13.81
N LEU A 81 -22.85 -6.91 -12.60
CA LEU A 81 -22.71 -8.25 -12.03
C LEU A 81 -23.51 -9.26 -12.86
N LEU A 82 -22.86 -10.20 -13.53
CA LEU A 82 -23.49 -11.46 -13.93
C LEU A 82 -22.56 -12.65 -13.67
N SER A 83 -22.87 -13.31 -12.57
CA SER A 83 -22.70 -14.73 -12.28
C SER A 83 -22.49 -15.61 -13.52
N GLY A 84 -21.24 -15.97 -13.76
CA GLY A 84 -20.81 -16.94 -14.76
C GLY A 84 -19.29 -16.99 -14.67
N GLY A 85 -18.73 -18.10 -14.18
CA GLY A 85 -17.31 -18.22 -13.85
C GLY A 85 -16.43 -17.76 -15.02
N THR A 86 -15.94 -16.53 -14.93
CA THR A 86 -15.17 -15.88 -15.99
C THR A 86 -13.75 -16.40 -15.85
N ALA A 87 -13.43 -17.43 -16.62
CA ALA A 87 -12.07 -17.92 -16.73
C ALA A 87 -11.22 -16.84 -17.41
N LEU A 88 -10.45 -16.12 -16.63
CA LEU A 88 -9.49 -15.13 -17.11
C LEU A 88 -8.13 -15.83 -17.29
N SER A 89 -7.66 -15.93 -18.53
CA SER A 89 -6.30 -16.39 -18.84
C SER A 89 -5.42 -15.21 -19.22
N ILE A 90 -4.33 -15.01 -18.47
CA ILE A 90 -3.25 -14.09 -18.80
C ILE A 90 -2.02 -14.96 -19.03
N SER A 91 -1.52 -15.00 -20.27
CA SER A 91 -0.29 -15.71 -20.62
C SER A 91 0.76 -14.73 -21.12
N ARG A 92 2.02 -14.99 -20.76
CA ARG A 92 3.18 -14.25 -21.23
C ARG A 92 4.28 -15.25 -21.56
N ASN A 93 4.83 -15.13 -22.76
CA ASN A 93 5.87 -16.02 -23.27
C ASN A 93 7.23 -15.30 -23.25
N ASP A 94 8.31 -16.06 -23.44
CA ASP A 94 9.67 -15.53 -23.64
C ASP A 94 10.19 -14.67 -22.46
N ILE A 95 9.91 -15.10 -21.24
CA ILE A 95 10.42 -14.44 -20.03
C ILE A 95 11.83 -14.96 -19.76
N HIS A 96 12.80 -14.04 -19.66
CA HIS A 96 14.15 -14.40 -19.25
C HIS A 96 14.14 -14.95 -17.82
N ILE A 97 14.89 -16.02 -17.54
CA ILE A 97 14.84 -16.71 -16.24
C ILE A 97 15.17 -15.79 -15.06
N GLN A 98 16.00 -14.77 -15.28
CA GLN A 98 16.35 -13.77 -14.26
C GLN A 98 15.17 -12.85 -13.90
N ASP A 99 14.24 -12.64 -14.83
CA ASP A 99 13.07 -11.77 -14.65
C ASP A 99 11.81 -12.57 -14.28
N ALA A 100 11.87 -13.90 -14.33
CA ALA A 100 10.74 -14.79 -14.12
C ALA A 100 10.06 -14.58 -12.76
N GLU A 101 10.85 -14.39 -11.70
CA GLU A 101 10.33 -14.13 -10.36
C GLU A 101 9.58 -12.80 -10.29
N GLN A 102 10.17 -11.73 -10.85
CA GLN A 102 9.55 -10.41 -10.85
C GLN A 102 8.26 -10.42 -11.67
N GLU A 103 8.26 -11.12 -12.80
CA GLU A 103 7.09 -11.18 -13.67
C GLU A 103 5.96 -12.00 -13.05
N ALA A 104 6.28 -13.14 -12.42
CA ALA A 104 5.31 -13.91 -11.64
C ALA A 104 4.68 -13.06 -10.52
N ALA A 105 5.48 -12.24 -9.83
CA ALA A 105 4.99 -11.34 -8.80
C ALA A 105 3.99 -10.30 -9.34
N LYS A 106 4.25 -9.74 -10.53
CA LYS A 106 3.30 -8.82 -11.21
C LYS A 106 2.01 -9.54 -11.59
N MET A 107 2.09 -10.75 -12.12
CA MET A 107 0.92 -11.55 -12.50
C MET A 107 0.06 -11.90 -11.28
N ILE A 108 0.67 -12.27 -10.15
CA ILE A 108 -0.03 -12.52 -8.89
C ILE A 108 -0.74 -11.24 -8.40
N LYS A 109 -0.05 -10.10 -8.47
CA LYS A 109 -0.62 -8.80 -8.06
C LYS A 109 -1.82 -8.42 -8.92
N ALA A 110 -1.72 -8.63 -10.24
CA ALA A 110 -2.83 -8.41 -11.17
C ALA A 110 -4.00 -9.35 -10.86
N ALA A 111 -3.75 -10.64 -10.65
CA ALA A 111 -4.78 -11.61 -10.28
C ALA A 111 -5.54 -11.20 -9.01
N ARG A 112 -4.83 -10.74 -7.97
CA ARG A 112 -5.46 -10.21 -6.73
C ARG A 112 -6.30 -8.97 -6.99
N ALA A 113 -5.81 -8.04 -7.82
CA ALA A 113 -6.57 -6.84 -8.18
C ALA A 113 -7.87 -7.16 -8.93
N LEU A 114 -7.89 -8.29 -9.65
CA LEU A 114 -9.06 -8.81 -10.35
C LEU A 114 -9.96 -9.68 -9.46
N GLY A 115 -9.67 -9.78 -8.15
CA GLY A 115 -10.48 -10.55 -7.20
C GLY A 115 -10.26 -12.07 -7.27
N LEU A 116 -9.23 -12.53 -7.98
CA LEU A 116 -8.90 -13.95 -8.02
C LEU A 116 -8.24 -14.38 -6.72
N THR A 117 -8.77 -15.45 -6.13
CA THR A 117 -8.28 -16.02 -4.86
C THR A 117 -7.35 -17.21 -5.05
N LYS A 118 -7.34 -17.80 -6.24
CA LYS A 118 -6.52 -18.95 -6.63
C LYS A 118 -5.97 -18.74 -8.02
N ILE A 119 -4.73 -19.17 -8.23
CA ILE A 119 -4.07 -19.19 -9.54
C ILE A 119 -3.40 -20.54 -9.72
N ASN A 120 -3.36 -21.02 -10.96
CA ASN A 120 -2.56 -22.17 -11.36
C ASN A 120 -1.37 -21.64 -12.16
N ILE A 121 -0.16 -22.06 -11.79
CA ILE A 121 1.07 -21.70 -12.49
C ILE A 121 1.61 -22.99 -13.12
N THR A 122 1.79 -22.98 -14.44
CA THR A 122 2.39 -24.07 -15.20
C THR A 122 3.74 -23.60 -15.71
N ILE A 123 4.79 -24.40 -15.51
CA ILE A 123 6.14 -24.14 -16.01
C ILE A 123 6.49 -25.30 -16.94
N ASP A 124 6.56 -25.01 -18.23
CA ASP A 124 6.97 -25.97 -19.25
C ASP A 124 8.49 -25.89 -19.46
N ARG A 125 9.11 -27.04 -19.78
CA ARG A 125 10.57 -27.18 -19.96
C ARG A 125 10.94 -27.29 -21.43
#